data_AF-A0A2P5FLX3-F1
#
_entry.id   AF-A0A2P5FLX3-F1
#
_cell.length_a   1.000
_cell.length_b   1.000
_cell.length_c   1.000
_cell.angle_alpha   90.00
_cell.angle_beta   90.00
_cell.angle_gamma   90.00
#
_symmetry.space_group_name_H-M   'P 1'
#
loop_
_entity.id
_entity.type
_entity.pdbx_description
1 polymer ?
#
loop_
_entity_poly.entity_id
_entity_poly.type
_entity_poly.pdbx_seq_one_letter_code
_entity_poly.pdbx_strand_id
1 'polypeptide(L)'
;MHDGMIEIASSFKTMFEQSFEQVRLISERLVQGNDDGKDIALELKQMGLSDDDQLDALTHILEKPQYVVMFKSIDSSLRETFVRRILREVRIHH
;
A
#
# COMPACT_ATOMS: atom_id res chain seq x y z
N MET A 1 23.80 13.25 -26.50
CA MET A 1 22.54 12.54 -26.77
C MET A 1 22.55 11.09 -26.23
N HIS A 2 23.70 10.43 -26.12
CA HIS A 2 23.77 9.05 -25.60
C HIS A 2 23.63 8.95 -24.07
N ASP A 3 24.23 9.89 -23.31
CA ASP A 3 24.14 9.92 -21.84
C ASP A 3 22.71 10.08 -21.30
N GLY A 4 21.92 11.00 -21.87
CA GLY A 4 20.55 11.23 -21.39
C GLY A 4 19.62 10.03 -21.57
N MET A 5 19.86 9.19 -22.59
CA MET A 5 19.11 7.94 -22.80
C MET A 5 19.48 6.87 -21.77
N ILE A 6 20.75 6.83 -21.35
CA ILE A 6 21.25 5.92 -20.31
C ILE A 6 20.68 6.33 -18.94
N GLU A 7 20.64 7.63 -18.66
CA GLU A 7 20.10 8.17 -17.41
C GLU A 7 18.59 7.89 -17.27
N ILE A 8 17.83 8.07 -18.36
CA ILE A 8 16.41 7.68 -18.43
C ILE A 8 16.24 6.18 -18.20
N ALA A 9 17.00 5.33 -18.89
CA ALA A 9 16.91 3.88 -18.75
C ALA A 9 17.24 3.41 -17.32
N SER A 10 18.24 4.03 -16.67
CA SER A 10 18.57 3.74 -15.27
C SER A 10 17.45 4.15 -14.32
N SER A 11 16.82 5.31 -14.55
CA SER A 11 15.70 5.79 -13.74
C SER A 11 14.49 4.88 -13.86
N PHE A 12 14.16 4.44 -15.08
CA PHE A 12 13.10 3.45 -15.32
C PHE A 12 13.40 2.12 -14.63
N LYS A 13 14.64 1.63 -14.70
CA LYS A 13 15.05 0.39 -14.03
C LYS A 13 14.87 0.50 -12.51
N THR A 14 15.33 1.60 -11.91
CA THR A 14 15.18 1.84 -10.47
C THR A 14 13.72 1.91 -10.05
N MET A 15 12.88 2.63 -10.80
CA MET A 15 11.43 2.70 -10.53
C MET A 15 10.78 1.31 -10.62
N PHE A 16 11.17 0.51 -11.62
CA PHE A 16 10.64 -0.83 -11.81
C PHE A 16 11.07 -1.79 -10.69
N GLU A 17 12.33 -1.72 -10.26
CA GLU A 17 12.85 -2.50 -9.13
C GLU A 17 12.16 -2.14 -7.81
N GLN A 18 11.92 -0.84 -7.56
CA GLN A 18 11.17 -0.37 -6.40
C GLN A 18 9.72 -0.85 -6.41
N SER A 19 9.05 -0.78 -7.56
CA SER A 19 7.69 -1.29 -7.73
C SER A 19 7.62 -2.80 -7.48
N PHE A 20 8.57 -3.56 -8.02
CA PHE A 20 8.63 -5.01 -7.83
C PHE A 20 8.86 -5.38 -6.36
N GLU A 21 9.76 -4.68 -5.66
CA GLU A 21 10.02 -4.95 -4.25
C GLU A 21 8.79 -4.61 -3.38
N GLN A 22 8.07 -3.53 -3.68
CA GLN A 22 6.81 -3.23 -2.98
C GLN A 22 5.76 -4.33 -3.20
N VAL A 23 5.56 -4.78 -4.44
CA VAL A 23 4.63 -5.87 -4.75
C VAL A 23 5.04 -7.18 -4.07
N ARG A 24 6.34 -7.46 -4.01
CA ARG A 24 6.90 -8.63 -3.32
C ARG A 24 6.63 -8.58 -1.82
N LEU A 25 6.89 -7.44 -1.18
CA LEU A 25 6.64 -7.23 0.26
C LEU A 25 5.15 -7.33 0.60
N ILE A 26 4.27 -6.77 -0.23
CA ILE A 26 2.82 -6.89 -0.06
C ILE A 26 2.40 -8.37 -0.18
N SER A 27 2.90 -9.07 -1.19
CA SER A 27 2.61 -10.49 -1.40
C SER A 27 3.12 -11.36 -0.24
N GLU A 28 4.34 -11.12 0.23
CA GLU A 28 4.91 -11.83 1.38
C GLU A 28 4.11 -11.57 2.65
N ARG A 29 3.64 -10.34 2.89
CA ARG A 29 2.79 -10.03 4.05
C ARG A 29 1.37 -10.57 3.93
N LEU A 30 0.81 -10.69 2.73
CA LEU A 30 -0.46 -11.38 2.51
C LEU A 30 -0.34 -12.89 2.68
N VAL A 31 0.83 -13.46 2.42
CA VAL A 31 1.11 -14.90 2.57
C VAL A 31 1.53 -15.26 4.00
N GLN A 32 2.33 -14.42 4.67
CA GLN A 32 2.75 -14.58 6.06
C GLN A 32 1.69 -14.09 7.05
N GLY A 33 0.84 -13.15 6.63
CA GLY A 33 -0.31 -12.64 7.36
C GLY A 33 -1.50 -13.58 7.24
N ASN A 34 -1.60 -14.47 8.22
CA ASN A 34 -2.82 -14.95 8.87
C ASN A 34 -4.06 -14.07 8.54
N ASP A 35 -5.22 -14.68 8.21
CA ASP A 35 -6.53 -14.14 7.76
C ASP A 35 -6.76 -12.60 7.72
N ASP A 36 -6.34 -11.86 8.74
CA ASP A 36 -6.30 -10.40 8.85
C ASP A 36 -5.88 -9.65 7.59
N GLY A 37 -4.81 -10.07 6.90
CA GLY A 37 -4.33 -9.38 5.70
C GLY A 37 -5.33 -9.46 4.53
N LYS A 38 -6.00 -10.61 4.41
CA LYS A 38 -7.04 -10.83 3.39
C LYS A 38 -8.33 -10.10 3.75
N ASP A 39 -8.70 -10.10 5.03
CA ASP A 39 -9.87 -9.38 5.53
C ASP A 39 -9.74 -7.87 5.27
N ILE A 40 -8.57 -7.29 5.58
CA ILE A 40 -8.30 -5.86 5.33
C ILE A 40 -8.34 -5.55 3.83
N ALA A 41 -7.71 -6.39 3.00
CA ALA A 41 -7.74 -6.18 1.54
C ALA A 41 -9.17 -6.24 0.97
N LEU A 42 -10.01 -7.15 1.48
CA LEU A 42 -11.41 -7.25 1.06
C LEU A 42 -12.21 -6.01 1.48
N GLU A 43 -12.00 -5.50 2.69
CA GLU A 43 -12.64 -4.27 3.14
C GLU A 43 -12.22 -3.05 2.33
N LEU A 44 -10.92 -2.88 2.04
CA LEU A 44 -10.43 -1.80 1.19
C LEU A 44 -11.07 -1.82 -0.21
N LYS A 45 -11.26 -3.00 -0.78
CA LYS A 45 -11.95 -3.17 -2.06
C LYS A 45 -13.42 -2.73 -1.99
N GLN A 46 -14.10 -2.94 -0.86
CA GLN A 46 -15.49 -2.54 -0.67
C GLN A 46 -15.67 -1.02 -0.53
N MET A 47 -14.60 -0.28 -0.21
CA MET A 47 -14.62 1.18 -0.06
C MET A 47 -14.59 1.94 -1.39
N GLY A 48 -14.49 1.26 -2.55
CA GLY A 48 -14.50 1.89 -3.86
C GLY A 48 -13.25 2.72 -4.18
N LEU A 49 -12.11 2.38 -3.58
CA LEU A 49 -10.81 3.00 -3.82
C LEU A 49 -10.23 2.55 -5.17
N SER A 50 -9.35 3.36 -5.77
CA SER A 50 -8.55 2.90 -6.92
C SER A 50 -7.60 1.77 -6.51
N ASP A 51 -7.12 0.97 -7.47
CA ASP A 51 -6.20 -0.13 -7.18
C ASP A 51 -4.89 0.38 -6.53
N ASP A 52 -4.39 1.55 -6.96
CA ASP A 52 -3.21 2.19 -6.36
C ASP A 52 -3.49 2.63 -4.90
N ASP A 53 -4.64 3.25 -4.64
CA ASP A 53 -5.02 3.66 -3.28
C ASP A 53 -5.25 2.44 -2.36
N GLN A 54 -5.74 1.33 -2.91
CA GLN A 54 -5.85 0.07 -2.18
C GLN A 54 -4.46 -0.46 -1.79
N LEU A 55 -3.49 -0.46 -2.72
CA LEU A 55 -2.13 -0.93 -2.48
C LEU A 55 -1.38 -0.05 -1.48
N ASP A 56 -1.49 1.27 -1.61
CA ASP A 56 -0.86 2.22 -0.69
C ASP A 56 -1.42 2.07 0.73
N ALA A 57 -2.75 2.03 0.87
CA ALA A 57 -3.40 1.84 2.16
C ALA A 57 -3.05 0.48 2.78
N LEU A 58 -3.11 -0.60 1.99
CA LEU A 58 -2.79 -1.94 2.46
C LEU A 58 -1.33 -2.04 2.92
N THR A 59 -0.39 -1.49 2.15
CA THR A 59 1.02 -1.46 2.51
C THR A 59 1.22 -0.75 3.85
N HIS A 60 0.70 0.47 3.99
CA HIS A 60 0.86 1.25 5.21
C HIS A 60 0.19 0.64 6.45
N ILE A 61 -0.98 -0.01 6.29
CA ILE A 61 -1.64 -0.70 7.39
C ILE A 61 -0.80 -1.91 7.83
N LEU A 62 -0.32 -2.71 6.87
CA LEU A 62 0.45 -3.92 7.17
C LEU A 62 1.89 -3.63 7.66
N GLU A 63 2.45 -2.46 7.37
CA GLU A 63 3.75 -2.02 7.92
C GLU A 63 3.73 -1.80 9.42
N LYS A 64 2.56 -1.50 9.98
CA LYS A 64 2.39 -1.05 11.37
C LYS A 64 1.41 -1.97 12.08
N PRO A 65 1.88 -2.89 12.95
CA PRO A 65 1.00 -3.80 13.71
C PRO A 65 -0.12 -3.06 14.47
N GLN A 66 0.15 -1.86 14.97
CA GLN A 66 -0.84 -1.00 15.62
C GLN A 66 -1.97 -0.55 14.70
N TYR A 67 -1.71 -0.38 13.39
CA TYR A 67 -2.73 -0.01 12.41
C TYR A 67 -3.62 -1.20 12.06
N VAL A 68 -3.05 -2.41 11.98
CA VAL A 68 -3.84 -3.65 11.86
C VAL A 68 -4.82 -3.78 13.03
N VAL A 69 -4.32 -3.67 14.27
CA VAL A 69 -5.17 -3.77 15.48
C VAL A 69 -6.24 -2.68 15.50
N MET A 70 -5.87 -1.43 15.19
CA MET A 70 -6.81 -0.31 15.15
C MET A 70 -7.89 -0.51 14.09
N PHE A 71 -7.51 -0.87 12.86
CA PHE A 71 -8.43 -1.09 11.73
C PHE A 71 -9.46 -2.17 12.07
N LYS A 72 -9.05 -3.29 12.67
CA LYS A 72 -9.97 -4.36 13.08
C LYS A 72 -10.91 -3.94 14.21
N SER A 73 -10.46 -3.06 15.10
CA SER A 73 -11.20 -2.67 16.32
C SER A 73 -12.22 -1.55 16.12
N ILE A 74 -12.10 -0.76 15.05
CA ILE A 74 -13.01 0.36 14.75
C ILE A 74 -14.15 -0.06 13.82
N ASP A 75 -15.28 0.65 13.88
CA ASP A 75 -16.44 0.37 13.00
C ASP A 75 -16.22 0.84 11.56
N SER A 76 -17.03 0.31 10.64
CA SER A 76 -16.92 0.57 9.19
C SER A 76 -16.83 2.05 8.79
N SER A 77 -17.57 2.95 9.44
CA SER A 77 -17.56 4.38 9.10
C SER A 77 -16.24 5.05 9.49
N LEU A 78 -15.68 4.61 10.62
CA LEU A 78 -14.40 5.09 11.10
C LEU A 78 -13.23 4.47 10.34
N ARG A 79 -13.38 3.24 9.82
CA ARG A 79 -12.39 2.59 8.92
C ARG A 79 -12.16 3.41 7.65
N GLU A 80 -13.22 3.86 6.99
CA GLU A 80 -13.07 4.72 5.80
C GLU A 80 -12.32 6.01 6.13
N THR A 81 -12.64 6.64 7.25
CA THR A 81 -11.98 7.87 7.70
C THR A 81 -10.50 7.63 8.00
N PHE A 82 -10.19 6.50 8.65
CA PHE A 82 -8.84 6.07 8.95
C PHE A 82 -8.02 5.82 7.67
N VAL A 83 -8.58 5.11 6.68
CA VAL A 83 -7.92 4.86 5.38
C VAL A 83 -7.67 6.16 4.63
N ARG A 84 -8.66 7.07 4.57
CA ARG A 84 -8.48 8.40 3.96
C ARG A 84 -7.39 9.21 4.65
N ARG A 85 -7.19 9.05 5.96
CA ARG A 85 -6.10 9.70 6.70
C ARG A 85 -4.76 9.10 6.30
N ILE A 86 -4.64 7.78 6.24
CA ILE A 86 -3.43 7.09 5.77
C ILE A 86 -3.04 7.57 4.37
N LEU A 87 -3.99 7.58 3.43
CA LEU A 87 -3.73 8.02 2.05
C LEU A 87 -3.28 9.47 1.97
N ARG A 88 -3.79 10.35 2.84
CA ARG A 88 -3.28 11.73 2.94
C ARG A 88 -1.85 11.77 3.45
N GLU A 89 -1.50 10.95 4.44
CA GLU A 89 -0.14 10.88 4.98
C GLU A 89 0.85 10.36 3.92
N VAL A 90 0.48 9.31 3.18
CA VAL A 90 1.28 8.75 2.06
C VAL A 90 1.54 9.83 0.99
N ARG A 91 0.49 10.55 0.58
CA ARG A 91 0.57 11.58 -0.49
C ARG A 91 1.31 12.86 -0.08
N ILE A 92 1.51 13.10 1.22
CA ILE A 92 2.28 14.26 1.71
C ILE A 92 3.78 13.96 1.76
N HIS A 93 4.16 12.68 1.84
CA HIS A 93 5.56 12.24 2.00
C HIS A 93 6.20 11.73 0.69
N HIS A 94 5.47 11.82 -0.43
CA HIS A 94 5.94 11.63 -1.80
C HIS A 94 6.00 12.97 -2.53
#